data_AF-A0A8S1DW41-F1
#
_entry.id   AF-A0A8S1DW41-F1
#
_cell.length_a   1.000
_cell.length_b   1.000
_cell.length_c   1.000
_cell.angle_alpha   90.00
_cell.angle_beta   90.00
_cell.angle_gamma   90.00
#
_symmetry.space_group_name_H-M   'P 1'
#
loop_
_entity.id
_entity.type
_entity.pdbx_description
1 polymer ?
#
loop_
_entity_poly.entity_id
_entity_poly.type
_entity_poly.pdbx_seq_one_letter_code
_entity_poly.pdbx_strand_id
1 'polypeptide(L)'
;MSKKCNFFLDVKKAFDSVSRYLIFEELVGTGRFSIGELNLLAEMLDANLLTVRDGISVSESIVQSRGVKQGSSMSPFLFIFALSDINSIFVDFPDVKIILYADDMVLLSSSLDDIRRSLELLIDYLAFRDLELNFDTCKIMKFRNKGRGRLAKSDTLIVKNEPIEFVSEFTYLGVVFQSSGISFSKHIAKKVRAAILATAALKSMPKSSLSTALKIFDLAVAPIASYGIQVIWPYLTLHDLNKLETVKSRFLKKALCLSKFMKSRLAYELADSEFFMEKLASQFSLPESPTFDKFIDNQLFKISEIDPAFHGAPAMVEQSWKNVCYTMRHALTRQACHGFHFLLCKSKIYHTSATKECVCKLCDREIDFYHFLSCDKNDISLSQAANL
;
A
#
# COMPACT_ATOMS: atom_id res chain seq x y z
N MET A 1 -9.87 -15.61 18.76
CA MET A 1 -10.80 -15.15 17.71
C MET A 1 -11.75 -16.28 17.39
N SER A 2 -13.07 -16.03 17.44
CA SER A 2 -14.08 -17.00 17.03
C SER A 2 -13.92 -17.35 15.54
N LYS A 3 -14.43 -18.52 15.14
CA LYS A 3 -14.38 -19.06 13.77
C LYS A 3 -15.29 -18.25 12.82
N LYS A 4 -15.04 -16.95 12.67
CA LYS A 4 -15.84 -16.08 11.82
C LYS A 4 -15.64 -16.42 10.34
N CYS A 5 -16.73 -16.52 9.63
CA CYS A 5 -16.78 -16.60 8.19
C CYS A 5 -17.11 -15.19 7.66
N ASN A 6 -16.38 -14.78 6.63
CA ASN A 6 -16.59 -13.52 5.93
C ASN A 6 -16.88 -13.87 4.48
N PHE A 7 -18.08 -13.56 4.01
CA PHE A 7 -18.47 -13.75 2.63
C PHE A 7 -18.41 -12.40 1.91
N PHE A 8 -17.40 -12.26 1.05
CA PHE A 8 -17.18 -11.09 0.22
C PHE A 8 -18.07 -11.19 -1.00
N LEU A 9 -18.99 -10.24 -1.12
CA LEU A 9 -20.01 -10.17 -2.15
C LEU A 9 -19.54 -9.18 -3.21
N ASP A 10 -19.79 -9.51 -4.48
CA ASP A 10 -19.54 -8.63 -5.61
C ASP A 10 -20.85 -8.45 -6.39
N VAL A 11 -21.28 -7.20 -6.59
CA VAL A 11 -22.55 -6.89 -7.26
C VAL A 11 -22.28 -6.51 -8.71
N LYS A 12 -22.98 -7.16 -9.65
CA LYS A 12 -22.84 -6.91 -11.09
C LYS A 12 -23.26 -5.48 -11.42
N LYS A 13 -22.28 -4.65 -11.80
CA LYS A 13 -22.49 -3.28 -12.29
C LYS A 13 -23.39 -2.46 -11.35
N ALA A 14 -23.13 -2.51 -10.05
CA ALA A 14 -24.04 -2.02 -9.01
C ALA A 14 -24.62 -0.62 -9.29
N PHE A 15 -23.76 0.34 -9.63
CA PHE A 15 -24.17 1.71 -9.96
C PHE A 15 -25.01 1.80 -11.22
N ASP A 16 -24.76 0.96 -12.22
CA ASP A 16 -25.51 0.97 -13.48
C ASP A 16 -26.84 0.20 -13.39
N SER A 17 -26.99 -0.68 -12.39
CA SER A 17 -28.11 -1.61 -12.29
C SER A 17 -29.22 -1.13 -11.36
N VAL A 18 -28.88 -0.41 -10.28
CA VAL A 18 -29.83 -0.06 -9.20
C VAL A 18 -31.13 0.59 -9.69
N SER A 19 -32.25 0.18 -9.11
CA SER A 19 -33.57 0.69 -9.48
C SER A 19 -33.76 2.15 -9.08
N ARG A 20 -33.96 3.04 -10.07
CA ARG A 20 -34.24 4.46 -9.84
C ARG A 20 -35.58 4.69 -9.16
N TYR A 21 -36.57 3.83 -9.45
CA TYR A 21 -37.88 3.86 -8.81
C TYR A 21 -37.76 3.64 -7.30
N LEU A 22 -37.06 2.59 -6.88
CA LEU A 22 -36.90 2.26 -5.46
C LEU A 22 -36.05 3.29 -4.71
N ILE A 23 -35.05 3.88 -5.36
CA ILE A 23 -34.34 5.04 -4.80
C ILE A 23 -35.34 6.16 -4.48
N PHE A 24 -36.24 6.46 -5.41
CA PHE A 24 -37.22 7.52 -5.23
C PHE A 24 -38.26 7.19 -4.16
N GLU A 25 -38.72 5.94 -4.12
CA GLU A 25 -39.64 5.44 -3.08
C GLU A 25 -39.03 5.59 -1.68
N GLU A 26 -37.75 5.22 -1.51
CA GLU A 26 -37.01 5.41 -0.25
C GLU A 26 -36.87 6.89 0.12
N LEU A 27 -36.50 7.75 -0.84
CA LEU A 27 -36.37 9.19 -0.62
C LEU A 27 -37.69 9.81 -0.14
N VAL A 28 -38.80 9.48 -0.81
CA VAL A 28 -40.14 9.92 -0.43
C VAL A 28 -40.52 9.38 0.95
N GLY A 29 -40.28 8.08 1.19
CA GLY A 29 -40.59 7.39 2.45
C GLY A 29 -39.90 8.00 3.68
N THR A 30 -38.76 8.68 3.50
CA THR A 30 -38.09 9.37 4.61
C THR A 30 -38.85 10.59 5.14
N GLY A 31 -39.70 11.22 4.31
CA GLY A 31 -40.38 12.46 4.65
C GLY A 31 -39.46 13.66 4.91
N ARG A 32 -38.17 13.58 4.53
CA ARG A 32 -37.17 14.64 4.82
C ARG A 32 -36.94 15.62 3.69
N PHE A 33 -37.42 15.31 2.49
CA PHE A 33 -37.22 16.13 1.30
C PHE A 33 -38.52 16.86 0.94
N SER A 34 -38.37 18.13 0.57
CA SER A 34 -39.46 18.91 -0.01
C SER A 34 -39.84 18.39 -1.40
N ILE A 35 -41.05 18.70 -1.85
CA ILE A 35 -41.53 18.35 -3.19
C ILE A 35 -40.60 18.90 -4.27
N GLY A 36 -40.06 20.11 -4.09
CA GLY A 36 -39.12 20.72 -5.02
C GLY A 36 -37.80 19.95 -5.14
N GLU A 37 -37.23 19.50 -4.01
CA GLU A 37 -36.01 18.69 -4.01
C GLU A 37 -36.23 17.32 -4.65
N LEU A 38 -37.38 16.69 -4.36
CA LEU A 38 -37.76 15.42 -4.97
C LEU A 38 -37.90 15.55 -6.49
N ASN A 39 -38.56 16.61 -6.99
CA ASN A 39 -38.67 16.84 -8.42
C ASN A 39 -37.31 17.01 -9.10
N LEU A 40 -36.39 17.76 -8.48
CA LEU A 40 -35.03 17.92 -9.00
C LEU A 40 -34.28 16.58 -9.07
N LEU A 41 -34.39 15.75 -8.04
CA LEU A 41 -33.78 14.43 -8.03
C LEU A 41 -34.40 13.50 -9.09
N ALA A 42 -35.72 13.59 -9.31
CA ALA A 42 -36.41 12.84 -10.36
C ALA A 42 -35.88 13.23 -11.75
N GLU A 43 -35.75 14.52 -12.04
CA GLU A 43 -35.17 15.02 -13.30
C GLU A 43 -33.71 14.57 -13.49
N MET A 44 -32.91 14.59 -12.42
CA MET A 44 -31.54 14.09 -12.45
C MET A 44 -31.46 12.58 -12.78
N LEU A 45 -32.44 11.81 -12.31
CA LEU A 45 -32.60 10.38 -12.52
C LEU A 45 -33.47 10.04 -13.73
N ASP A 46 -33.87 11.00 -14.56
CA ASP A 46 -34.67 10.71 -15.75
C ASP A 46 -33.84 9.92 -16.80
N ALA A 47 -34.55 9.21 -17.68
CA ALA A 47 -33.95 8.41 -18.73
C ALA A 47 -33.05 9.28 -19.61
N ASN A 48 -31.81 8.84 -19.79
CA ASN A 48 -30.81 9.58 -20.55
C ASN A 48 -30.26 8.74 -21.71
N LEU A 49 -29.92 9.40 -22.82
CA LEU A 49 -29.34 8.75 -23.99
C LEU A 49 -27.81 8.82 -23.92
N LEU A 50 -27.16 7.68 -23.99
CA LEU A 50 -25.71 7.55 -24.06
C LEU A 50 -25.31 7.23 -25.50
N THR A 51 -24.21 7.84 -25.96
CA THR A 51 -23.56 7.45 -27.22
C THR A 51 -22.07 7.26 -26.95
N VAL A 52 -21.46 6.27 -27.59
CA VAL A 52 -20.03 5.96 -27.46
C VAL A 52 -19.33 6.44 -28.72
N ARG A 53 -18.24 7.20 -28.55
CA ARG A 53 -17.39 7.66 -29.65
C ARG A 53 -15.98 7.12 -29.44
N ASP A 54 -15.47 6.37 -30.42
CA ASP A 54 -14.11 5.80 -30.41
C ASP A 54 -13.09 6.66 -31.17
N GLY A 55 -13.52 7.82 -31.67
CA GLY A 55 -12.71 8.74 -32.48
C GLY A 55 -12.88 8.56 -33.99
N ILE A 56 -13.52 7.46 -34.43
CA ILE A 56 -13.79 7.16 -35.85
C ILE A 56 -15.29 7.09 -36.12
N SER A 57 -16.05 6.53 -35.18
CA SER A 57 -17.49 6.31 -35.29
C SER A 57 -18.23 6.76 -34.03
N VAL A 58 -19.56 6.88 -34.14
CA VAL A 58 -20.46 7.12 -33.01
C VAL A 58 -21.46 5.97 -32.99
N SER A 59 -21.63 5.34 -31.83
CA SER A 59 -22.60 4.26 -31.64
C SER A 59 -24.03 4.74 -31.83
N GLU A 60 -24.95 3.80 -32.02
CA GLU A 60 -26.37 4.07 -31.77
C GLU A 60 -26.60 4.53 -30.33
N SER A 61 -27.68 5.29 -30.13
CA SER A 61 -28.07 5.79 -28.81
C SER A 61 -28.53 4.66 -27.91
N ILE A 62 -27.93 4.55 -26.73
CA ILE A 62 -28.29 3.60 -25.68
C ILE A 62 -29.15 4.34 -24.67
N VAL A 63 -30.38 3.89 -24.45
CA VAL A 63 -31.25 4.44 -23.40
C VAL A 63 -30.81 3.90 -22.04
N GLN A 64 -30.44 4.80 -21.13
CA GLN A 64 -30.14 4.49 -19.74
C GLN A 64 -31.33 4.92 -18.87
N SER A 65 -32.16 3.96 -18.48
CA SER A 65 -33.36 4.16 -17.64
C SER A 65 -33.21 3.63 -16.20
N ARG A 66 -32.07 2.97 -15.91
CA ARG A 66 -31.74 2.43 -14.58
C ARG A 66 -30.34 2.87 -14.16
N GLY A 67 -30.00 2.61 -12.91
CA GLY A 67 -28.72 2.98 -12.34
C GLY A 67 -28.56 4.47 -12.07
N VAL A 68 -27.56 4.81 -11.29
CA VAL A 68 -27.13 6.18 -11.00
C VAL A 68 -25.98 6.58 -11.95
N LYS A 69 -25.86 7.86 -12.29
CA LYS A 69 -24.87 8.34 -13.26
C LYS A 69 -23.46 8.31 -12.65
N GLN A 70 -22.59 7.42 -13.12
CA GLN A 70 -21.19 7.39 -12.66
C GLN A 70 -20.49 8.73 -12.95
N GLY A 71 -19.78 9.27 -11.96
CA GLY A 71 -19.15 10.60 -12.03
C GLY A 71 -20.02 11.75 -11.53
N SER A 72 -21.33 11.54 -11.30
CA SER A 72 -22.14 12.53 -10.58
C SER A 72 -21.83 12.48 -9.08
N SER A 73 -21.73 13.66 -8.45
CA SER A 73 -21.51 13.80 -7.01
C SER A 73 -22.65 13.24 -6.16
N MET A 74 -23.86 13.15 -6.72
CA MET A 74 -25.05 12.66 -6.00
C MET A 74 -25.21 11.14 -6.08
N SER A 75 -24.62 10.49 -7.09
CA SER A 75 -24.79 9.05 -7.32
C SER A 75 -24.39 8.17 -6.13
N PRO A 76 -23.26 8.41 -5.43
CA PRO A 76 -22.92 7.62 -4.24
C PRO A 76 -23.97 7.75 -3.13
N PHE A 77 -24.54 8.95 -2.94
CA PHE A 77 -25.57 9.19 -1.95
C PHE A 77 -26.86 8.43 -2.29
N LEU A 78 -27.31 8.52 -3.54
CA LEU A 78 -28.50 7.80 -4.01
C LEU A 78 -28.32 6.27 -3.92
N PHE A 79 -27.13 5.77 -4.20
CA PHE A 79 -26.83 4.35 -4.05
C PHE A 79 -26.91 3.89 -2.58
N ILE A 80 -26.47 4.71 -1.63
CA ILE A 80 -26.62 4.42 -0.19
C ILE A 80 -28.11 4.36 0.20
N PHE A 81 -28.93 5.30 -0.27
CA PHE A 81 -30.38 5.27 -0.05
C PHE A 81 -31.04 4.05 -0.64
N ALA A 82 -30.57 3.59 -1.81
CA ALA A 82 -31.07 2.37 -2.41
C ALA A 82 -30.89 1.14 -1.51
N LEU A 83 -30.00 1.16 -0.52
CA LEU A 83 -29.67 0.01 0.33
C LEU A 83 -29.86 0.31 1.83
N SER A 84 -30.56 1.40 2.19
CA SER A 84 -30.61 1.88 3.57
C SER A 84 -31.31 0.95 4.55
N ASP A 85 -32.26 0.16 4.05
CA ASP A 85 -33.07 -0.79 4.82
C ASP A 85 -32.50 -2.21 4.85
N ILE A 86 -31.33 -2.45 4.24
CA ILE A 86 -30.75 -3.80 4.08
C ILE A 86 -30.60 -4.57 5.41
N ASN A 87 -30.39 -3.87 6.52
CA ASN A 87 -30.24 -4.52 7.83
C ASN A 87 -31.53 -5.16 8.34
N SER A 88 -32.70 -4.71 7.83
CA SER A 88 -34.00 -5.22 8.25
C SER A 88 -34.21 -6.70 7.87
N ILE A 89 -33.50 -7.20 6.85
CA ILE A 89 -33.62 -8.59 6.40
C ILE A 89 -32.89 -9.59 7.31
N PHE A 90 -32.07 -9.10 8.24
CA PHE A 90 -31.25 -9.94 9.13
C PHE A 90 -31.77 -9.97 10.59
N VAL A 91 -33.00 -9.50 10.84
CA VAL A 91 -33.57 -9.43 12.20
C VAL A 91 -33.59 -10.79 12.91
N ASP A 92 -33.87 -11.87 12.18
CA ASP A 92 -33.88 -13.24 12.70
C ASP A 92 -32.48 -13.88 12.80
N PHE A 93 -31.43 -13.16 12.39
CA PHE A 93 -30.05 -13.62 12.34
C PHE A 93 -29.13 -12.69 13.14
N PRO A 94 -29.22 -12.66 14.48
CA PRO A 94 -28.52 -11.68 15.32
C PRO A 94 -26.98 -11.75 15.27
N ASP A 95 -26.41 -12.88 14.84
CA ASP A 95 -24.96 -13.05 14.62
C ASP A 95 -24.50 -12.64 13.21
N VAL A 96 -25.45 -12.46 12.27
CA VAL A 96 -25.17 -12.01 10.92
C VAL A 96 -25.03 -10.50 10.91
N LYS A 97 -23.95 -10.02 10.30
CA LYS A 97 -23.71 -8.59 10.08
C LYS A 97 -23.35 -8.36 8.63
N ILE A 98 -23.86 -7.30 8.05
CA ILE A 98 -23.43 -6.82 6.74
C ILE A 98 -22.62 -5.54 6.92
N ILE A 99 -21.50 -5.45 6.19
CA ILE A 99 -20.71 -4.22 6.06
C ILE A 99 -20.81 -3.79 4.61
N LEU A 100 -21.12 -2.51 4.41
CA LEU A 100 -21.24 -1.88 3.11
C LEU A 100 -20.21 -0.78 2.94
N TYR A 101 -19.54 -0.74 1.79
CA TYR A 101 -18.74 0.38 1.34
C TYR A 101 -19.00 0.60 -0.15
N ALA A 102 -19.95 1.51 -0.45
CA ALA A 102 -20.54 1.57 -1.78
C ALA A 102 -21.02 0.18 -2.22
N ASP A 103 -20.54 -0.34 -3.35
CA ASP A 103 -20.85 -1.65 -3.91
C ASP A 103 -20.06 -2.82 -3.32
N ASP A 104 -18.96 -2.54 -2.60
CA ASP A 104 -18.23 -3.56 -1.85
C ASP A 104 -19.05 -3.97 -0.60
N MET A 105 -19.56 -5.22 -0.57
CA MET A 105 -20.37 -5.73 0.54
C MET A 105 -19.72 -6.97 1.17
N VAL A 106 -19.84 -7.11 2.50
CA VAL A 106 -19.36 -8.30 3.22
C VAL A 106 -20.37 -8.76 4.24
N LEU A 107 -20.76 -10.03 4.13
CA LEU A 107 -21.60 -10.72 5.10
C LEU A 107 -20.74 -11.49 6.11
N LEU A 108 -20.98 -11.26 7.39
CA LEU A 108 -20.16 -11.77 8.49
C LEU A 108 -21.01 -12.60 9.43
N SER A 109 -20.54 -13.78 9.82
CA SER A 109 -21.13 -14.56 10.92
C SER A 109 -20.12 -15.57 11.47
N SER A 110 -20.32 -16.02 12.71
CA SER A 110 -19.60 -17.15 13.29
C SER A 110 -20.11 -18.53 12.82
N SER A 111 -21.26 -18.57 12.15
CA SER A 111 -21.91 -19.77 11.63
C SER A 111 -21.95 -19.74 10.10
N LEU A 112 -21.43 -20.78 9.45
CA LEU A 112 -21.54 -20.93 7.99
C LEU A 112 -23.00 -21.17 7.57
N ASP A 113 -23.80 -21.83 8.42
CA ASP A 113 -25.20 -22.09 8.16
C ASP A 113 -26.05 -20.82 8.27
N ASP A 114 -25.66 -19.88 9.13
CA ASP A 114 -26.32 -18.57 9.21
C ASP A 114 -25.99 -17.73 7.97
N ILE A 115 -24.74 -17.75 7.50
CA ILE A 115 -24.38 -17.15 6.19
C ILE A 115 -25.24 -17.75 5.09
N ARG A 116 -25.37 -19.08 5.03
CA ARG A 116 -26.15 -19.74 3.96
C ARG A 116 -27.60 -19.27 3.95
N ARG A 117 -28.27 -19.29 5.10
CA ARG A 117 -29.69 -18.91 5.22
C ARG A 117 -29.92 -17.41 5.01
N SER A 118 -29.08 -16.56 5.59
CA SER A 118 -29.19 -15.11 5.42
C SER A 118 -28.81 -14.63 4.01
N LEU A 119 -27.96 -15.38 3.29
CA LEU A 119 -27.62 -15.07 1.92
C LEU A 119 -28.80 -15.25 0.96
N GLU A 120 -29.67 -16.23 1.19
CA GLU A 120 -30.89 -16.41 0.38
C GLU A 120 -31.80 -15.16 0.50
N LEU A 121 -32.01 -14.67 1.72
CA LEU A 121 -32.74 -13.42 1.97
C LEU A 121 -32.07 -12.21 1.32
N LEU A 122 -30.74 -12.13 1.38
CA LEU A 122 -29.98 -11.07 0.73
C LEU A 122 -30.11 -11.12 -0.79
N ILE A 123 -30.10 -12.29 -1.39
CA ILE A 123 -30.28 -12.46 -2.83
C ILE A 123 -31.66 -11.97 -3.27
N ASP A 124 -32.71 -12.32 -2.54
CA ASP A 124 -34.07 -11.89 -2.84
C ASP A 124 -34.23 -10.37 -2.67
N TYR A 125 -33.64 -9.82 -1.60
CA TYR A 125 -33.59 -8.37 -1.37
C TYR A 125 -32.86 -7.62 -2.50
N LEU A 126 -31.69 -8.11 -2.91
CA LEU A 126 -30.93 -7.50 -4.01
C LEU A 126 -31.69 -7.61 -5.33
N ALA A 127 -32.31 -8.76 -5.61
CA ALA A 127 -33.10 -8.97 -6.81
C ALA A 127 -34.30 -8.03 -6.87
N PHE A 128 -34.99 -7.81 -5.74
CA PHE A 128 -36.05 -6.80 -5.64
C PHE A 128 -35.55 -5.40 -6.02
N ARG A 129 -34.27 -5.09 -5.74
CA ARG A 129 -33.63 -3.80 -6.04
C ARG A 129 -32.95 -3.71 -7.40
N ASP A 130 -33.24 -4.64 -8.31
CA ASP A 130 -32.58 -4.79 -9.62
C ASP A 130 -31.05 -4.99 -9.52
N LEU A 131 -30.58 -5.53 -8.40
CA LEU A 131 -29.18 -5.86 -8.17
C LEU A 131 -28.96 -7.37 -8.21
N GLU A 132 -27.84 -7.78 -8.80
CA GLU A 132 -27.48 -9.20 -8.94
C GLU A 132 -26.05 -9.43 -8.46
N LEU A 133 -25.84 -10.53 -7.73
CA LEU A 133 -24.50 -10.94 -7.33
C LEU A 133 -23.75 -11.59 -8.49
N ASN A 134 -22.44 -11.37 -8.52
CA ASN A 134 -21.49 -12.04 -9.39
C ASN A 134 -20.85 -13.22 -8.64
N PHE A 135 -21.49 -14.39 -8.68
CA PHE A 135 -21.05 -15.55 -7.89
C PHE A 135 -19.63 -16.05 -8.25
N ASP A 136 -19.16 -15.82 -9.49
CA ASP A 136 -17.80 -16.16 -9.93
C ASP A 136 -16.71 -15.39 -9.17
N THR A 137 -17.00 -14.14 -8.81
CA THR A 137 -16.07 -13.23 -8.12
C THR A 137 -16.32 -13.17 -6.62
N CYS A 138 -17.52 -13.51 -6.15
CA CYS A 138 -17.81 -13.72 -4.74
C CYS A 138 -16.86 -14.76 -4.13
N LYS A 139 -16.35 -14.49 -2.92
CA LYS A 139 -15.42 -15.40 -2.21
C LYS A 139 -15.79 -15.49 -0.74
N ILE A 140 -15.57 -16.66 -0.14
CA ILE A 140 -15.72 -16.83 1.31
C ILE A 140 -14.36 -17.06 1.98
N MET A 141 -14.12 -16.39 3.10
CA MET A 141 -12.94 -16.61 3.94
C MET A 141 -13.38 -16.96 5.36
N LYS A 142 -12.96 -18.14 5.81
CA LYS A 142 -13.12 -18.60 7.19
C LYS A 142 -11.87 -18.31 8.00
N PHE A 143 -11.99 -17.46 9.03
CA PHE A 143 -10.93 -17.21 10.00
C PHE A 143 -10.71 -18.42 10.90
N ARG A 144 -9.44 -18.72 11.16
CA ARG A 144 -8.98 -19.89 11.91
C ARG A 144 -8.02 -19.44 12.99
N ASN A 145 -7.98 -20.18 14.10
CA ASN A 145 -7.14 -19.83 15.24
C ASN A 145 -5.66 -19.77 14.83
N LYS A 146 -5.11 -18.55 14.72
CA LYS A 146 -3.75 -18.28 14.22
C LYS A 146 -3.46 -18.91 12.86
N GLY A 147 -4.47 -19.08 12.01
CA GLY A 147 -4.36 -19.74 10.71
C GLY A 147 -4.04 -21.24 10.78
N ARG A 148 -4.06 -21.85 11.97
CA ARG A 148 -3.81 -23.29 12.16
C ARG A 148 -5.10 -24.08 11.89
N GLY A 149 -4.95 -25.25 11.28
CA GLY A 149 -6.04 -26.13 10.87
C GLY A 149 -6.39 -26.01 9.39
N ARG A 150 -6.81 -27.13 8.80
CA ARG A 150 -7.36 -27.18 7.43
C ARG A 150 -8.84 -26.79 7.48
N LEU A 151 -9.36 -26.31 6.35
CA LEU A 151 -10.81 -26.27 6.14
C LEU A 151 -11.35 -27.69 6.37
N ALA A 152 -12.47 -27.80 7.07
CA ALA A 152 -13.12 -29.10 7.19
C ALA A 152 -13.63 -29.51 5.81
N LYS A 153 -13.68 -30.80 5.49
CA LYS A 153 -14.29 -31.27 4.23
C LYS A 153 -15.77 -30.86 4.12
N SER A 154 -16.42 -30.62 5.25
CA SER A 154 -17.80 -30.13 5.34
C SER A 154 -17.94 -28.62 5.13
N ASP A 155 -16.84 -27.85 5.09
CA ASP A 155 -16.87 -26.42 4.82
C ASP A 155 -17.14 -26.20 3.32
N THR A 156 -18.42 -26.25 2.96
CA THR A 156 -18.93 -26.04 1.60
C THR A 156 -20.08 -25.04 1.63
N LEU A 157 -20.11 -24.18 0.62
CA LEU A 157 -21.19 -23.22 0.41
C LEU A 157 -21.57 -23.30 -1.06
N ILE A 158 -22.82 -23.66 -1.32
CA ILE A 158 -23.41 -23.74 -2.66
C ILE A 158 -24.57 -22.77 -2.66
N VAL A 159 -24.63 -21.92 -3.67
CA VAL A 159 -25.63 -20.86 -3.81
C VAL A 159 -26.16 -20.92 -5.23
N LYS A 160 -27.48 -21.06 -5.42
CA LYS A 160 -28.10 -21.26 -6.75
C LYS A 160 -27.43 -22.37 -7.60
N ASN A 161 -27.05 -23.48 -6.97
CA ASN A 161 -26.30 -24.59 -7.56
C ASN A 161 -24.85 -24.28 -7.99
N GLU A 162 -24.32 -23.11 -7.64
CA GLU A 162 -22.93 -22.72 -7.91
C GLU A 162 -22.09 -22.81 -6.62
N PRO A 163 -20.96 -23.53 -6.63
CA PRO A 163 -20.08 -23.62 -5.47
C PRO A 163 -19.28 -22.33 -5.27
N ILE A 164 -19.33 -21.76 -4.08
CA ILE A 164 -18.55 -20.58 -3.72
C ILE A 164 -17.14 -20.99 -3.30
N GLU A 165 -16.13 -20.31 -3.84
CA GLU A 165 -14.73 -20.58 -3.55
C GLU A 165 -14.32 -20.11 -2.14
N PHE A 166 -13.72 -21.02 -1.36
CA PHE A 166 -13.08 -20.71 -0.09
C PHE A 166 -11.63 -20.25 -0.29
N VAL A 167 -11.33 -19.02 0.12
CA VAL A 167 -9.99 -18.43 -0.01
C VAL A 167 -9.27 -18.33 1.33
N SER A 168 -7.93 -18.32 1.28
CA SER A 168 -7.07 -18.08 2.46
C SER A 168 -6.56 -16.64 2.56
N GLU A 169 -6.76 -15.86 1.50
CA GLU A 169 -6.35 -14.47 1.35
C GLU A 169 -7.37 -13.75 0.47
N PHE A 170 -7.72 -12.51 0.82
CA PHE A 170 -8.64 -11.67 0.05
C PHE A 170 -8.28 -10.19 0.27
N THR A 171 -8.36 -9.37 -0.78
CA THR A 171 -8.17 -7.93 -0.67
C THR A 171 -9.55 -7.27 -0.54
N TYR A 172 -9.85 -6.71 0.63
CA TYR A 172 -11.08 -5.96 0.88
C TYR A 172 -10.72 -4.51 1.21
N LEU A 173 -11.31 -3.55 0.49
CA LEU A 173 -11.00 -2.12 0.60
C LEU A 173 -9.48 -1.85 0.59
N GLY A 174 -8.77 -2.49 -0.35
CA GLY A 174 -7.32 -2.33 -0.50
C GLY A 174 -6.44 -2.93 0.62
N VAL A 175 -7.03 -3.56 1.65
CA VAL A 175 -6.32 -4.28 2.73
C VAL A 175 -6.37 -5.79 2.49
N VAL A 176 -5.21 -6.44 2.58
CA VAL A 176 -5.11 -7.89 2.39
C VAL A 176 -5.36 -8.60 3.71
N PHE A 177 -6.48 -9.31 3.79
CA PHE A 177 -6.80 -10.19 4.91
C PHE A 177 -6.26 -11.59 4.66
N GLN A 178 -5.85 -12.25 5.73
CA GLN A 178 -5.41 -13.65 5.73
C GLN A 178 -6.30 -14.45 6.66
N SER A 179 -6.42 -15.76 6.42
CA SER A 179 -7.25 -16.66 7.25
C SER A 179 -6.85 -16.73 8.73
N SER A 180 -5.69 -16.19 9.12
CA SER A 180 -5.31 -16.04 10.53
C SER A 180 -6.05 -14.89 11.24
N GLY A 181 -6.54 -13.90 10.51
CA GLY A 181 -7.22 -12.70 11.02
C GLY A 181 -6.32 -11.69 11.76
N ILE A 182 -5.06 -12.05 12.03
CA ILE A 182 -4.13 -11.28 12.87
C ILE A 182 -2.75 -11.08 12.23
N SER A 183 -2.57 -11.52 10.98
CA SER A 183 -1.30 -11.34 10.26
C SER A 183 -1.57 -10.54 9.00
N PHE A 184 -0.75 -9.52 8.81
CA PHE A 184 -0.80 -8.61 7.67
C PHE A 184 0.52 -8.60 6.88
N SER A 185 1.36 -9.62 7.04
CA SER A 185 2.66 -9.68 6.36
C SER A 185 2.52 -9.74 4.84
N LYS A 186 1.43 -10.35 4.32
CA LYS A 186 1.12 -10.33 2.89
C LYS A 186 0.67 -8.94 2.42
N HIS A 187 -0.14 -8.24 3.21
CA HIS A 187 -0.51 -6.84 2.95
C HIS A 187 0.73 -5.96 2.84
N ILE A 188 1.62 -6.04 3.85
CA ILE A 188 2.88 -5.30 3.86
C ILE A 188 3.73 -5.66 2.65
N ALA A 189 3.87 -6.95 2.30
CA ALA A 189 4.62 -7.36 1.12
C ALA A 189 4.08 -6.73 -0.18
N LYS A 190 2.76 -6.70 -0.35
CA LYS A 190 2.08 -6.11 -1.51
C LYS A 190 2.29 -4.60 -1.57
N LYS A 191 2.10 -3.88 -0.46
CA LYS A 191 2.27 -2.41 -0.39
C LYS A 191 3.74 -1.99 -0.56
N VAL A 192 4.68 -2.70 0.06
CA VAL A 192 6.13 -2.47 -0.12
C VAL A 192 6.54 -2.67 -1.57
N ARG A 193 6.07 -3.74 -2.23
CA ARG A 193 6.34 -3.97 -3.66
C ARG A 193 5.80 -2.83 -4.52
N ALA A 194 4.56 -2.41 -4.31
CA ALA A 194 3.95 -1.30 -5.04
C ALA A 194 4.70 0.02 -4.84
N ALA A 195 5.09 0.35 -3.61
CA ALA A 195 5.84 1.57 -3.29
C ALA A 195 7.25 1.57 -3.89
N ILE A 196 7.91 0.41 -3.94
CA ILE A 196 9.23 0.26 -4.60
C ILE A 196 9.08 0.44 -6.12
N LEU A 197 8.02 -0.07 -6.73
CA LEU A 197 7.74 0.15 -8.16
C LEU A 197 7.44 1.62 -8.45
N ALA A 198 6.67 2.30 -7.59
CA ALA A 198 6.44 3.74 -7.68
C ALA A 198 7.76 4.52 -7.59
N THR A 199 8.63 4.16 -6.65
CA THR A 199 9.99 4.72 -6.54
C THR A 199 10.78 4.49 -7.83
N ALA A 200 10.69 3.30 -8.43
CA ALA A 200 11.39 2.98 -9.67
C ALA A 200 10.91 3.83 -10.85
N ALA A 201 9.61 4.13 -10.94
CA ALA A 201 9.01 4.96 -11.98
C ALA A 201 9.47 6.43 -11.95
N LEU A 202 9.92 6.95 -10.80
CA LEU A 202 10.43 8.31 -10.67
C LEU A 202 11.83 8.45 -11.32
N LYS A 203 11.90 8.88 -12.59
CA LYS A 203 13.16 8.94 -13.37
C LYS A 203 14.05 10.15 -13.04
N SER A 204 13.47 11.29 -12.67
CA SER A 204 14.19 12.57 -12.50
C SER A 204 14.76 12.82 -11.09
N MET A 205 14.63 11.85 -10.17
CA MET A 205 15.03 11.99 -8.76
C MET A 205 16.49 12.41 -8.53
N PRO A 206 17.49 11.89 -9.26
CA PRO A 206 18.89 12.31 -9.06
C PRO A 206 19.15 13.78 -9.40
N LYS A 207 18.28 14.40 -10.21
CA LYS A 207 18.43 15.78 -10.66
C LYS A 207 17.70 16.78 -9.76
N SER A 208 16.71 16.35 -8.97
CA SER A 208 16.04 17.23 -8.01
C SER A 208 16.93 17.50 -6.80
N SER A 209 16.62 18.54 -6.03
CA SER A 209 17.19 18.68 -4.69
C SER A 209 16.73 17.51 -3.80
N LEU A 210 17.50 17.22 -2.75
CA LEU A 210 17.13 16.21 -1.77
C LEU A 210 15.84 16.58 -1.03
N SER A 211 15.64 17.86 -0.72
CA SER A 211 14.42 18.34 -0.07
C SER A 211 13.17 18.09 -0.92
N THR A 212 13.24 18.38 -2.22
CA THR A 212 12.16 18.07 -3.17
C THR A 212 11.97 16.56 -3.29
N ALA A 213 13.06 15.79 -3.32
CA ALA A 213 12.96 14.33 -3.33
C ALA A 213 12.19 13.79 -2.13
N LEU A 214 12.49 14.25 -0.92
CA LEU A 214 11.77 13.85 0.29
C LEU A 214 10.29 14.26 0.25
N LYS A 215 9.96 15.44 -0.27
CA LYS A 215 8.54 15.83 -0.48
C LYS A 215 7.83 14.91 -1.48
N ILE A 216 8.50 14.51 -2.56
CA ILE A 216 7.95 13.54 -3.52
C ILE A 216 7.73 12.18 -2.85
N PHE A 217 8.65 11.74 -1.99
CA PHE A 217 8.45 10.52 -1.21
C PHE A 217 7.14 10.59 -0.42
N ASP A 218 6.94 11.68 0.33
CA ASP A 218 5.79 11.87 1.19
C ASP A 218 4.47 11.94 0.42
N LEU A 219 4.48 12.56 -0.76
CA LEU A 219 3.28 12.75 -1.58
C LEU A 219 2.91 11.52 -2.43
N ALA A 220 3.90 10.79 -2.93
CA ALA A 220 3.67 9.76 -3.96
C ALA A 220 4.00 8.34 -3.51
N VAL A 221 4.95 8.14 -2.59
CA VAL A 221 5.46 6.80 -2.23
C VAL A 221 4.97 6.37 -0.86
N ALA A 222 5.08 7.25 0.14
CA ALA A 222 4.67 6.99 1.51
C ALA A 222 3.19 6.55 1.61
N PRO A 223 2.22 7.19 0.93
CA PRO A 223 0.80 6.82 1.03
C PRO A 223 0.51 5.41 0.47
N ILE A 224 1.27 4.97 -0.53
CA ILE A 224 1.16 3.61 -1.09
C ILE A 224 1.63 2.58 -0.06
N ALA A 225 2.76 2.85 0.60
CA ALA A 225 3.35 1.94 1.58
C ALA A 225 2.55 1.90 2.89
N SER A 226 1.99 3.03 3.32
CA SER A 226 1.28 3.18 4.60
C SER A 226 -0.23 2.95 4.52
N TYR A 227 -0.76 2.54 3.37
CA TYR A 227 -2.20 2.29 3.23
C TYR A 227 -2.70 1.25 4.24
N GLY A 228 -3.64 1.67 5.10
CA GLY A 228 -4.22 0.84 6.16
C GLY A 228 -3.35 0.73 7.42
N ILE A 229 -2.25 1.49 7.56
CA ILE A 229 -1.30 1.34 8.66
C ILE A 229 -1.96 1.50 10.04
N GLN A 230 -2.86 2.48 10.20
CA GLN A 230 -3.57 2.75 11.46
C GLN A 230 -4.36 1.54 11.97
N VAL A 231 -4.92 0.75 11.05
CA VAL A 231 -5.75 -0.43 11.39
C VAL A 231 -4.86 -1.63 11.72
N ILE A 232 -3.77 -1.82 10.96
CA ILE A 232 -2.95 -3.03 11.07
C ILE A 232 -1.79 -2.91 12.07
N TRP A 233 -1.46 -1.69 12.51
CA TRP A 233 -0.29 -1.40 13.36
C TRP A 233 -0.12 -2.33 14.55
N PRO A 234 -1.17 -2.61 15.36
CA PRO A 234 -1.04 -3.48 16.54
C PRO A 234 -0.66 -4.92 16.21
N TYR A 235 -0.80 -5.34 14.95
CA TYR A 235 -0.59 -6.70 14.47
C TYR A 235 0.75 -6.86 13.72
N LEU A 236 1.51 -5.78 13.53
CA LEU A 236 2.76 -5.82 12.78
C LEU A 236 3.89 -6.44 13.60
N THR A 237 4.61 -7.36 12.98
CA THR A 237 5.80 -7.96 13.59
C THR A 237 7.03 -7.10 13.32
N LEU A 238 8.12 -7.35 14.06
CA LEU A 238 9.41 -6.70 13.80
C LEU A 238 9.88 -6.92 12.34
N HIS A 239 9.58 -8.08 11.75
CA HIS A 239 9.87 -8.34 10.34
C HIS A 239 9.09 -7.39 9.41
N ASP A 240 7.81 -7.16 9.70
CA ASP A 240 6.95 -6.29 8.91
C ASP A 240 7.39 -4.82 8.99
N LEU A 241 7.75 -4.33 10.18
CA LEU A 241 8.30 -2.98 10.36
C LEU A 241 9.61 -2.79 9.58
N ASN A 242 10.54 -3.75 9.70
CA ASN A 242 11.79 -3.71 8.92
C ASN A 242 11.52 -3.75 7.40
N LYS A 243 10.50 -4.49 6.97
CA LYS A 243 10.12 -4.58 5.55
C LYS A 243 9.54 -3.26 5.05
N LEU A 244 8.71 -2.58 5.82
CA LEU A 244 8.22 -1.23 5.51
C LEU A 244 9.37 -0.21 5.44
N GLU A 245 10.30 -0.25 6.38
CA GLU A 245 11.48 0.64 6.40
C GLU A 245 12.34 0.50 5.12
N THR A 246 12.29 -0.67 4.45
CA THR A 246 12.99 -0.84 3.17
C THR A 246 12.51 0.11 2.08
N VAL A 247 11.28 0.62 2.17
CA VAL A 247 10.70 1.54 1.17
C VAL A 247 11.47 2.86 1.17
N LYS A 248 11.55 3.53 2.33
CA LYS A 248 12.28 4.81 2.44
C LYS A 248 13.78 4.62 2.23
N SER A 249 14.39 3.57 2.77
CA SER A 249 15.82 3.33 2.54
C SER A 249 16.17 3.08 1.06
N ARG A 250 15.33 2.36 0.29
CA ARG A 250 15.52 2.20 -1.16
C ARG A 250 15.31 3.51 -1.91
N PHE A 251 14.32 4.29 -1.49
CA PHE A 251 14.07 5.62 -2.04
C PHE A 251 15.28 6.55 -1.84
N LEU A 252 15.79 6.65 -0.61
CA LEU A 252 16.96 7.46 -0.28
C LEU A 252 18.18 7.01 -1.08
N LYS A 253 18.47 5.71 -1.17
CA LYS A 253 19.57 5.20 -1.99
C LYS A 253 19.45 5.64 -3.45
N LYS A 254 18.24 5.63 -4.02
CA LYS A 254 18.00 6.14 -5.38
C LYS A 254 18.22 7.65 -5.47
N ALA A 255 17.67 8.44 -4.55
CA ALA A 255 17.81 9.90 -4.54
C ALA A 255 19.28 10.34 -4.36
N LEU A 256 20.03 9.60 -3.56
CA LEU A 256 21.45 9.82 -3.27
C LEU A 256 22.39 9.15 -4.27
N CYS A 257 21.89 8.47 -5.30
CA CYS A 257 22.68 7.76 -6.32
C CYS A 257 23.60 6.65 -5.76
N LEU A 258 23.18 6.03 -4.65
CA LEU A 258 23.86 4.92 -3.97
C LEU A 258 23.40 3.56 -4.51
N SER A 259 24.26 2.56 -4.35
CA SER A 259 23.91 1.17 -4.65
C SER A 259 22.77 0.67 -3.76
N LYS A 260 21.92 -0.21 -4.31
CA LYS A 260 20.84 -0.87 -3.54
C LYS A 260 21.37 -1.71 -2.36
N PHE A 261 22.61 -2.18 -2.46
CA PHE A 261 23.28 -3.00 -1.44
C PHE A 261 23.95 -2.16 -0.34
N MET A 262 23.99 -0.83 -0.48
CA MET A 262 24.60 0.03 0.52
C MET A 262 23.89 -0.11 1.87
N LYS A 263 24.65 -0.01 2.98
CA LYS A 263 24.09 0.00 4.34
C LYS A 263 23.07 1.13 4.46
N SER A 264 21.81 0.81 4.77
CA SER A 264 20.71 1.79 4.75
C SER A 264 20.94 2.95 5.70
N ARG A 265 21.55 2.71 6.88
CA ARG A 265 21.89 3.74 7.88
C ARG A 265 22.68 4.92 7.30
N LEU A 266 23.66 4.66 6.43
CA LEU A 266 24.46 5.72 5.81
C LEU A 266 23.62 6.61 4.90
N ALA A 267 22.58 6.05 4.26
CA ALA A 267 21.67 6.81 3.42
C ALA A 267 20.73 7.70 4.25
N TYR A 268 20.34 7.29 5.46
CA TYR A 268 19.58 8.14 6.38
C TYR A 268 20.44 9.29 6.90
N GLU A 269 21.65 9.00 7.37
CA GLU A 269 22.59 10.02 7.85
C GLU A 269 22.95 11.04 6.75
N LEU A 270 23.30 10.58 5.53
CA LEU A 270 23.53 11.49 4.40
C LEU A 270 22.31 12.36 4.11
N ALA A 271 21.13 11.78 4.21
CA ALA A 271 19.90 12.49 3.91
C ALA A 271 19.47 13.45 5.02
N ASP A 272 20.01 13.30 6.24
CA ASP A 272 19.51 13.93 7.46
C ASP A 272 17.99 13.74 7.58
N SER A 273 17.57 12.47 7.62
CA SER A 273 16.15 12.11 7.62
C SER A 273 15.83 11.13 8.73
N GLU A 274 14.72 11.34 9.42
CA GLU A 274 14.11 10.39 10.37
C GLU A 274 13.81 9.03 9.73
N PHE A 275 13.60 7.97 10.52
CA PHE A 275 13.15 6.69 9.97
C PHE A 275 11.71 6.78 9.46
N PHE A 276 11.36 5.91 8.51
CA PHE A 276 10.01 5.91 7.96
C PHE A 276 8.98 5.51 9.02
N MET A 277 9.33 4.50 9.83
CA MET A 277 8.41 4.06 10.88
C MET A 277 8.20 5.14 11.97
N GLU A 278 9.23 5.91 12.33
CA GLU A 278 9.10 7.04 13.27
C GLU A 278 8.15 8.10 12.72
N LYS A 279 8.35 8.48 11.46
CA LYS A 279 7.47 9.41 10.76
C LYS A 279 6.02 8.96 10.76
N LEU A 280 5.78 7.68 10.44
CA LEU A 280 4.41 7.12 10.43
C LEU A 280 3.79 7.10 11.82
N ALA A 281 4.56 6.76 12.84
CA ALA A 281 4.09 6.75 14.23
C ALA A 281 3.66 8.15 14.68
N SER A 282 4.49 9.17 14.40
CA SER A 282 4.18 10.56 14.70
C SER A 282 2.99 11.08 13.87
N GLN A 283 3.02 10.89 12.56
CA GLN A 283 2.01 11.42 11.63
C GLN A 283 0.59 10.90 11.92
N PHE A 284 0.47 9.64 12.33
CA PHE A 284 -0.82 8.99 12.54
C PHE A 284 -1.15 8.74 14.02
N SER A 285 -0.35 9.30 14.94
CA SER A 285 -0.51 9.08 16.39
C SER A 285 -0.68 7.60 16.74
N LEU A 286 0.18 6.74 16.17
CA LEU A 286 0.06 5.29 16.32
C LEU A 286 0.35 4.89 17.78
N PRO A 287 -0.35 3.88 18.31
CA PRO A 287 -0.16 3.48 19.70
C PRO A 287 1.23 2.88 19.92
N GLU A 288 1.76 3.12 21.13
CA GLU A 288 3.02 2.51 21.57
C GLU A 288 2.95 0.98 21.49
N SER A 289 4.08 0.38 21.13
CA SER A 289 4.19 -1.07 20.97
C SER A 289 5.60 -1.51 21.30
N PRO A 290 5.79 -2.54 22.14
CA PRO A 290 7.11 -3.10 22.42
C PRO A 290 7.85 -3.56 21.15
N THR A 291 7.10 -3.88 20.09
CA THR A 291 7.66 -4.26 18.80
C THR A 291 8.25 -3.05 18.07
N PHE A 292 7.62 -1.89 18.20
CA PHE A 292 8.10 -0.64 17.64
C PHE A 292 9.31 -0.11 18.43
N ASP A 293 9.28 -0.14 19.76
CA ASP A 293 10.42 0.28 20.58
C ASP A 293 11.67 -0.56 20.25
N LYS A 294 11.50 -1.89 20.20
CA LYS A 294 12.55 -2.79 19.75
C LYS A 294 13.02 -2.51 18.31
N PHE A 295 12.13 -2.05 17.43
CA PHE A 295 12.53 -1.65 16.09
C PHE A 295 13.45 -0.41 16.15
N ILE A 296 13.09 0.61 16.92
CA ILE A 296 13.86 1.84 17.09
C ILE A 296 15.23 1.55 17.71
N ASP A 297 15.28 0.78 18.80
CA ASP A 297 16.52 0.37 19.45
C ASP A 297 17.48 -0.30 18.45
N ASN A 298 16.96 -1.18 17.60
CA ASN A 298 17.75 -1.84 16.57
C ASN A 298 18.26 -0.87 15.49
N GLN A 299 17.53 0.21 15.19
CA GLN A 299 18.02 1.21 14.24
C GLN A 299 19.08 2.11 14.88
N LEU A 300 18.87 2.55 16.12
CA LEU A 300 19.83 3.36 16.87
C LEU A 300 21.14 2.60 17.10
N PHE A 301 21.06 1.31 17.46
CA PHE A 301 22.24 0.44 17.54
C PHE A 301 22.98 0.34 16.20
N LYS A 302 22.26 0.22 15.07
CA LYS A 302 22.91 0.22 13.76
C LYS A 302 23.57 1.56 13.45
N ILE A 303 22.99 2.68 13.86
CA ILE A 303 23.60 4.02 13.70
C ILE A 303 24.89 4.13 14.53
N SER A 304 24.91 3.61 15.77
CA SER A 304 26.13 3.65 16.60
C SER A 304 27.29 2.81 16.05
N GLU A 305 27.02 1.85 15.15
CA GLU A 305 28.02 1.11 14.38
C GLU A 305 28.53 1.84 13.13
N ILE A 306 28.20 3.12 12.94
CA ILE A 306 28.77 3.93 11.86
C ILE A 306 30.19 4.34 12.25
N ASP A 307 31.13 4.15 11.33
CA ASP A 307 32.52 4.55 11.53
C ASP A 307 32.59 6.07 11.75
N PRO A 308 33.21 6.58 12.82
CA PRO A 308 33.32 8.02 13.07
C PRO A 308 33.92 8.82 11.90
N ALA A 309 34.79 8.20 11.09
CA ALA A 309 35.36 8.83 9.91
C ALA A 309 34.30 9.19 8.85
N PHE A 310 33.14 8.52 8.85
CA PHE A 310 31.99 8.86 8.01
C PHE A 310 31.53 10.30 8.20
N HIS A 311 31.44 10.78 9.44
CA HIS A 311 30.97 12.14 9.74
C HIS A 311 31.96 13.23 9.28
N GLY A 312 33.23 12.86 9.05
CA GLY A 312 34.25 13.74 8.45
C GLY A 312 34.31 13.69 6.93
N ALA A 313 33.49 12.86 6.26
CA ALA A 313 33.51 12.76 4.81
C ALA A 313 33.07 14.09 4.14
N PRO A 314 33.61 14.42 2.95
CA PRO A 314 33.22 15.63 2.21
C PRO A 314 31.70 15.83 2.08
N ALA A 315 30.94 14.76 1.84
CA ALA A 315 29.48 14.83 1.71
C ALA A 315 28.74 15.10 3.04
N MET A 316 29.39 14.89 4.19
CA MET A 316 28.84 15.22 5.51
C MET A 316 29.17 16.65 5.92
N VAL A 317 30.34 17.15 5.53
CA VAL A 317 30.79 18.52 5.84
C VAL A 317 30.13 19.56 4.94
N GLU A 318 30.08 19.31 3.63
CA GLU A 318 29.47 20.22 2.67
C GLU A 318 28.07 19.73 2.29
N GLN A 319 27.07 20.62 2.25
CA GLN A 319 25.68 20.27 1.95
C GLN A 319 25.21 20.76 0.57
N SER A 320 26.06 21.45 -0.19
CA SER A 320 25.74 22.03 -1.50
C SER A 320 25.28 20.98 -2.52
N TRP A 321 25.80 19.75 -2.42
CA TRP A 321 25.46 18.62 -3.28
C TRP A 321 24.00 18.15 -3.16
N LYS A 322 23.30 18.53 -2.08
CA LYS A 322 21.87 18.28 -1.89
C LYS A 322 21.00 19.17 -2.78
N ASN A 323 21.55 20.22 -3.40
CA ASN A 323 20.81 21.11 -4.28
C ASN A 323 20.55 20.53 -5.68
N VAL A 324 19.69 21.20 -6.44
CA VAL A 324 19.23 20.78 -7.77
C VAL A 324 20.40 20.63 -8.74
N CYS A 325 20.33 19.62 -9.60
CA CYS A 325 21.26 19.39 -10.72
C CYS A 325 22.75 19.35 -10.35
N TYR A 326 23.10 18.93 -9.13
CA TYR A 326 24.50 18.78 -8.74
C TYR A 326 25.14 17.57 -9.47
N THR A 327 25.96 17.85 -10.48
CA THR A 327 26.55 16.86 -11.40
C THR A 327 27.30 15.74 -10.67
N MET A 328 28.04 16.08 -9.63
CA MET A 328 28.94 15.16 -8.91
C MET A 328 28.30 14.47 -7.70
N ARG A 329 26.97 14.50 -7.56
CA ARG A 329 26.28 13.97 -6.37
C ARG A 329 26.63 12.50 -6.13
N HIS A 330 26.54 11.70 -7.19
CA HIS A 330 26.85 10.28 -7.18
C HIS A 330 28.30 9.99 -6.76
N ALA A 331 29.25 10.85 -7.12
CA ALA A 331 30.65 10.69 -6.74
C ALA A 331 30.87 10.97 -5.25
N LEU A 332 30.32 12.08 -4.74
CA LEU A 332 30.45 12.47 -3.33
C LEU A 332 29.75 11.49 -2.39
N THR A 333 28.51 11.09 -2.69
CA THR A 333 27.75 10.18 -1.82
C THR A 333 28.38 8.78 -1.78
N ARG A 334 28.88 8.28 -2.91
CA ARG A 334 29.60 7.01 -3.00
C ARG A 334 30.94 7.05 -2.27
N GLN A 335 31.68 8.15 -2.43
CA GLN A 335 32.93 8.38 -1.71
C GLN A 335 32.70 8.39 -0.20
N ALA A 336 31.67 9.07 0.30
CA ALA A 336 31.33 9.03 1.71
C ALA A 336 30.90 7.62 2.19
N CYS A 337 30.14 6.88 1.37
CA CYS A 337 29.58 5.60 1.82
C CYS A 337 30.50 4.38 1.70
N HIS A 338 31.49 4.38 0.79
CA HIS A 338 32.40 3.24 0.61
C HIS A 338 33.81 3.63 0.16
N GLY A 339 34.12 4.93 0.07
CA GLY A 339 35.47 5.45 -0.16
C GLY A 339 36.18 4.99 -1.44
N PHE A 340 35.45 4.38 -2.39
CA PHE A 340 36.02 3.64 -3.53
C PHE A 340 37.08 2.59 -3.16
N HIS A 341 37.02 2.06 -1.93
CA HIS A 341 37.99 1.10 -1.39
C HIS A 341 38.24 -0.09 -2.34
N PHE A 342 37.17 -0.65 -2.90
CA PHE A 342 37.22 -1.80 -3.80
C PHE A 342 38.03 -1.56 -5.09
N LEU A 343 38.20 -0.30 -5.51
CA LEU A 343 39.02 0.03 -6.69
C LEU A 343 40.51 -0.12 -6.38
N LEU A 344 40.93 0.08 -5.14
CA LEU A 344 42.34 0.13 -4.74
C LEU A 344 42.81 -1.11 -3.98
N CYS A 345 41.89 -1.84 -3.35
CA CYS A 345 42.23 -3.00 -2.53
C CYS A 345 42.73 -4.19 -3.37
N LYS A 346 43.81 -4.84 -2.92
CA LYS A 346 44.30 -6.11 -3.51
C LYS A 346 43.32 -7.26 -3.26
N SER A 347 42.58 -7.24 -2.16
CA SER A 347 41.59 -8.26 -1.84
C SER A 347 40.39 -8.15 -2.78
N LYS A 348 40.14 -9.21 -3.56
CA LYS A 348 38.95 -9.34 -4.42
C LYS A 348 37.74 -9.90 -3.69
N ILE A 349 37.89 -10.31 -2.42
CA ILE A 349 36.80 -10.83 -1.59
C ILE A 349 35.95 -9.64 -1.17
N TYR A 350 34.63 -9.75 -1.29
CA TYR A 350 33.73 -8.69 -0.84
C TYR A 350 33.84 -8.48 0.67
N HIS A 351 34.16 -7.25 1.08
CA HIS A 351 34.16 -6.81 2.48
C HIS A 351 33.54 -5.41 2.57
N THR A 352 32.86 -5.14 3.69
CA THR A 352 32.04 -3.92 3.84
C THR A 352 32.72 -2.78 4.59
N SER A 353 33.90 -3.04 5.14
CA SER A 353 34.73 -2.09 5.88
C SER A 353 36.20 -2.44 5.60
N ALA A 354 37.06 -1.42 5.53
CA ALA A 354 38.50 -1.64 5.46
C ALA A 354 38.95 -2.42 6.70
N THR A 355 39.68 -3.52 6.50
CA THR A 355 40.30 -4.29 7.57
C THR A 355 41.80 -4.00 7.56
N LYS A 356 42.50 -4.33 8.66
CA LYS A 356 43.96 -4.19 8.74
C LYS A 356 44.74 -5.03 7.70
N GLU A 357 44.03 -5.91 7.02
CA GLU A 357 44.57 -6.78 5.96
C GLU A 357 44.40 -6.16 4.56
N CYS A 358 43.70 -5.03 4.44
CA CYS A 358 43.48 -4.35 3.18
C CYS A 358 44.73 -3.59 2.76
N VAL A 359 45.37 -4.03 1.67
CA VAL A 359 46.58 -3.40 1.11
C VAL A 359 46.31 -2.83 -0.27
N CYS A 360 46.82 -1.63 -0.52
CA CYS A 360 46.66 -0.91 -1.77
C CYS A 360 47.45 -1.57 -2.90
N LYS A 361 46.80 -1.80 -4.04
CA LYS A 361 47.45 -2.36 -5.23
C LYS A 361 48.36 -1.37 -5.97
N LEU A 362 48.28 -0.08 -5.64
CA LEU A 362 49.06 0.98 -6.28
C LEU A 362 50.30 1.35 -5.46
N CYS A 363 50.13 1.58 -4.15
CA CYS A 363 51.20 2.06 -3.27
C CYS A 363 51.69 1.04 -2.23
N ASP A 364 51.10 -0.16 -2.19
CA ASP A 364 51.46 -1.25 -1.26
C ASP A 364 51.31 -0.91 0.24
N ARG A 365 50.64 0.20 0.57
CA ARG A 365 50.32 0.60 1.95
C ARG A 365 48.98 0.04 2.42
N GLU A 366 48.79 -0.01 3.73
CA GLU A 366 47.49 -0.31 4.34
C GLU A 366 46.45 0.72 3.86
N ILE A 367 45.26 0.24 3.51
CA ILE A 367 44.15 1.05 3.04
C ILE A 367 43.20 1.31 4.21
N ASP A 368 43.06 2.58 4.59
CA ASP A 368 41.92 3.04 5.37
C ASP A 368 40.68 3.28 4.49
N PHE A 369 39.56 3.65 5.10
CA PHE A 369 38.30 3.82 4.37
C PHE A 369 38.35 4.92 3.30
N TYR A 370 39.20 5.95 3.43
CA TYR A 370 39.27 7.11 2.52
C TYR A 370 40.57 7.23 1.75
N HIS A 371 41.40 6.18 1.75
CA HIS A 371 42.70 6.12 1.10
C HIS A 371 42.67 6.54 -0.36
N PHE A 372 41.54 6.37 -1.05
CA PHE A 372 41.36 6.85 -2.42
C PHE A 372 41.71 8.33 -2.60
N LEU A 373 41.44 9.17 -1.59
CA LEU A 373 41.75 10.60 -1.64
C LEU A 373 43.20 10.92 -1.24
N SER A 374 43.88 10.05 -0.50
CA SER A 374 45.22 10.30 0.06
C SER A 374 46.33 9.48 -0.61
N CYS A 375 45.99 8.55 -1.51
CA CYS A 375 46.94 7.73 -2.25
C CYS A 375 47.70 8.57 -3.27
N ASP A 376 49.01 8.73 -3.05
CA ASP A 376 49.95 9.44 -3.91
C ASP A 376 50.12 8.84 -5.30
N LYS A 377 49.87 7.53 -5.44
CA LYS A 377 49.95 6.80 -6.71
C LYS A 377 48.60 6.59 -7.39
N ASN A 378 47.53 7.23 -6.90
CA ASN A 378 46.20 7.11 -7.50
C ASN A 378 45.96 8.20 -8.54
N ASP A 379 46.05 7.83 -9.82
CA ASP A 379 45.78 8.74 -10.94
C ASP A 379 44.29 8.78 -11.36
N ILE A 380 43.43 7.98 -10.71
CA ILE A 380 42.00 7.91 -11.03
C ILE A 380 41.29 9.08 -10.35
N SER A 381 40.67 9.95 -11.14
CA SER A 381 39.88 11.05 -10.60
C SER A 381 38.59 10.55 -9.95
N LEU A 382 38.03 11.34 -9.03
CA LEU A 382 36.76 10.98 -8.38
C LEU A 382 35.61 10.80 -9.38
N SER A 383 35.60 11.58 -10.47
CA SER A 383 34.59 11.45 -11.53
C SER A 383 34.77 10.17 -12.34
N GLN A 384 36.01 9.76 -12.62
CA GLN A 384 36.28 8.48 -13.29
C GLN A 384 35.85 7.31 -12.40
N ALA A 385 36.26 7.32 -11.13
CA ALA A 385 35.90 6.28 -10.16
C ALA A 385 34.39 6.13 -9.97
N ALA A 386 33.64 7.22 -10.00
CA ALA A 386 32.19 7.20 -9.82
C ALA A 386 31.41 6.63 -11.03
N ASN A 387 32.03 6.56 -12.20
CA ASN A 387 31.46 6.00 -13.42
C ASN A 387 31.87 4.53 -13.68
N LEU A 388 32.81 4.01 -12.88
CA LEU A 388 33.14 2.58 -12.78
C LEU A 388 32.13 1.87 -11.87
#